data_AF-A0AAD5LXV3-F1
#
_entry.id   AF-A0AAD5LXV3-F1
#
_cell.length_a   1.000
_cell.length_b   1.000
_cell.length_c   1.000
_cell.angle_alpha   90.00
_cell.angle_beta   90.00
_cell.angle_gamma   90.00
#
_symmetry.space_group_name_H-M   'P 1'
#
loop_
_entity.id
_entity.type
_entity.pdbx_description
1 polymer ?
#
loop_
_entity_poly.entity_id
_entity_poly.type
_entity_poly.pdbx_seq_one_letter_code
_entity_poly.pdbx_strand_id
1 'polypeptide(L)'
;MSYLSVEHPNVPERPPATRGHIHFACFDCTPQRSDSGDDGFVVRYLCQADIGGSIPTRLLYNGSLDNMEKVLKAFKQAKKLFL
;
A
#
# COMPACT_ATOMS: atom_id res chain seq x y z
N MET A 1 1.51 -10.81 -6.12
CA MET A 1 0.86 -10.31 -7.36
C MET A 1 1.06 -8.81 -7.38
N SER A 2 1.58 -8.25 -8.47
CA SER A 2 1.82 -6.81 -8.61
C SER A 2 0.73 -6.14 -9.43
N TYR A 3 0.58 -4.82 -9.26
CA TYR A 3 -0.35 -3.99 -10.01
C TYR A 3 0.28 -2.63 -10.32
N LEU A 4 -0.26 -1.96 -11.35
CA LEU A 4 0.17 -0.65 -11.84
C LEU A 4 -1.04 0.13 -12.34
N SER A 5 -0.89 1.44 -12.49
CA SER A 5 -1.94 2.31 -13.03
C SER A 5 -2.19 2.03 -14.51
N VAL A 6 -3.47 1.96 -14.88
CA VAL A 6 -3.94 1.87 -16.26
C VAL A 6 -4.93 3.00 -16.54
N GLU A 7 -4.93 3.49 -17.78
CA GLU A 7 -5.95 4.46 -18.21
C GLU A 7 -7.29 3.74 -18.45
N HIS A 8 -8.37 4.37 -18.03
CA HIS A 8 -9.71 3.86 -18.25
C HIS A 8 -10.64 4.97 -18.73
N PRO A 9 -11.28 4.84 -19.91
CA PRO A 9 -12.05 5.92 -20.52
C PRO A 9 -13.23 6.38 -19.64
N ASN A 10 -13.83 5.46 -18.89
CA ASN A 10 -14.94 5.78 -17.98
C ASN A 10 -14.50 6.36 -16.62
N VAL A 11 -13.18 6.45 -16.38
CA VAL A 11 -12.61 6.99 -15.12
C VAL A 11 -11.64 8.12 -15.46
N PRO A 12 -12.13 9.24 -16.01
CA PRO A 12 -11.28 10.39 -16.35
C PRO A 12 -10.80 11.12 -15.09
N GLU A 13 -9.84 12.03 -15.27
CA GLU A 13 -9.47 13.00 -14.24
C GLU A 13 -10.66 13.90 -13.89
N ARG A 14 -10.81 14.20 -12.60
CA ARG A 14 -11.92 15.01 -12.09
C ARG A 14 -11.40 15.98 -11.02
N PRO A 15 -11.57 17.29 -11.21
CA PRO A 15 -11.34 18.26 -10.15
C PRO A 15 -12.25 17.97 -8.94
N PRO A 16 -11.82 18.28 -7.70
CA PRO A 16 -10.55 18.90 -7.34
C PRO A 16 -9.41 17.90 -7.08
N ALA A 17 -9.62 16.60 -7.36
CA ALA A 17 -8.67 15.56 -7.01
C ALA A 17 -7.47 15.52 -7.97
N THR A 18 -6.28 15.32 -7.41
CA THR A 18 -5.08 15.00 -8.18
C THR A 18 -5.08 13.52 -8.54
N ARG A 19 -4.81 13.20 -9.81
CA ARG A 19 -4.65 11.81 -10.24
C ARG A 19 -3.21 11.35 -9.98
N GLY A 20 -3.05 10.47 -9.00
CA GLY A 20 -1.81 9.74 -8.80
C GLY A 20 -1.61 8.65 -9.86
N HIS A 21 -0.35 8.28 -10.08
CA HIS A 21 0.09 7.22 -10.96
C HIS A 21 0.94 6.21 -10.19
N ILE A 22 0.52 4.95 -10.16
CA ILE A 22 1.26 3.85 -9.55
C ILE A 22 2.11 3.23 -10.66
N HIS A 23 3.43 3.44 -10.60
CA HIS A 23 4.36 2.77 -11.51
C HIS A 23 4.45 1.28 -11.19
N PHE A 24 4.44 0.95 -9.90
CA PHE A 24 4.50 -0.42 -9.41
C PHE A 24 4.00 -0.49 -7.97
N ALA A 25 3.18 -1.49 -7.66
CA ALA A 25 2.90 -1.86 -6.28
C ALA A 25 2.69 -3.38 -6.14
N CYS A 26 3.06 -3.92 -4.99
CA CYS A 26 2.95 -5.35 -4.71
C CYS A 26 2.85 -5.62 -3.21
N PHE A 27 2.05 -6.62 -2.86
CA PHE A 27 2.14 -7.29 -1.57
C PHE A 27 2.76 -8.67 -1.79
N ASP A 28 3.92 -8.87 -1.17
CA ASP A 28 4.60 -10.15 -1.11
C ASP A 28 4.36 -10.76 0.28
N CYS A 29 3.76 -11.95 0.30
CA CYS A 29 3.42 -12.66 1.52
C CYS A 29 4.21 -13.96 1.57
N THR A 30 5.18 -14.05 2.47
CA THR A 30 5.97 -15.27 2.66
C THR A 30 5.57 -15.95 3.96
N PRO A 31 5.15 -17.23 3.93
CA PRO A 31 4.85 -17.99 5.14
C PRO A 31 6.03 -17.98 6.10
N GLN A 32 5.76 -17.83 7.38
CA GLN A 32 6.76 -17.90 8.43
C GLN A 32 6.27 -18.89 9.47
N ARG A 33 7.02 -20.00 9.61
CA ARG A 33 6.81 -20.96 10.69
C ARG A 33 7.54 -20.48 11.93
N SER A 34 6.91 -20.63 13.08
CA SER A 34 7.52 -20.37 14.37
C SER A 34 7.76 -21.68 15.10
N ASP A 35 8.93 -21.81 15.74
CA ASP A 35 9.21 -22.92 16.65
C ASP A 35 8.26 -22.92 17.88
N SER A 36 7.60 -21.79 18.17
CA SER A 36 6.60 -21.65 19.24
C SER A 36 5.17 -22.07 18.85
N GLY A 37 4.93 -22.45 17.60
CA GLY A 37 3.58 -22.80 17.09
C GLY A 37 2.74 -21.60 16.62
N ASP A 38 3.27 -20.38 16.68
CA ASP A 38 2.62 -19.18 16.12
C ASP A 38 2.93 -19.03 14.63
N ASP A 39 2.39 -19.94 13.82
CA ASP A 39 2.52 -19.84 12.37
C ASP A 39 1.85 -18.57 11.83
N GLY A 40 2.50 -17.94 10.86
CA GLY A 40 2.02 -16.71 10.25
C GLY A 40 2.63 -16.47 8.88
N PHE A 41 2.66 -15.21 8.48
CA PHE A 41 3.29 -14.77 7.24
C PHE A 41 3.90 -13.39 7.44
N VAL A 42 5.01 -13.15 6.75
CA VAL A 42 5.60 -11.82 6.60
C VAL A 42 4.94 -11.17 5.40
N VAL A 43 4.43 -9.95 5.59
CA VAL A 43 3.94 -9.10 4.50
C VAL A 43 5.00 -8.05 4.18
N ARG A 44 5.45 -8.01 2.94
CA ARG A 44 6.25 -6.91 2.38
C ARG A 44 5.38 -6.13 1.42
N TYR A 45 5.23 -4.84 1.68
CA TYR A 45 4.56 -3.92 0.76
C TYR A 45 5.61 -3.10 0.01
N LEU A 46 5.62 -3.22 -1.31
CA LEU A 46 6.46 -2.41 -2.19
C LEU A 46 5.55 -1.48 -2.98
N CYS A 47 5.88 -0.20 -3.03
CA CYS A 47 5.10 0.79 -3.75
C CYS A 47 6.02 1.89 -4.31
N GLN A 48 5.93 2.09 -5.62
CA GLN A 48 6.49 3.21 -6.34
C GLN A 48 5.33 3.94 -7.01
N ALA A 49 5.03 5.14 -6.52
CA ALA A 49 3.93 5.94 -7.00
C ALA A 49 4.36 7.41 -7.13
N ASP A 50 3.84 8.06 -8.15
CA ASP A 50 3.77 9.51 -8.27
C ASP A 50 2.38 9.94 -7.82
N ILE A 51 2.29 10.75 -6.77
CA ILE A 51 0.98 11.24 -6.30
C ILE A 51 0.50 12.49 -7.06
N GLY A 52 1.34 13.01 -7.96
CA GLY A 52 1.09 14.23 -8.71
C GLY A 52 1.09 15.49 -7.83
N GLY A 53 0.71 16.61 -8.46
CA GLY A 53 0.59 17.89 -7.77
C GLY A 53 1.93 18.49 -7.37
N SER A 54 1.91 19.41 -6.40
CA SER A 54 3.09 20.18 -5.97
C SER A 54 3.20 20.15 -4.44
N ILE A 55 3.49 18.96 -3.91
CA ILE A 55 3.60 18.72 -2.47
C ILE A 55 5.08 18.73 -2.07
N PRO A 56 5.46 19.39 -0.96
CA PRO A 56 6.83 19.35 -0.47
C PRO A 56 7.31 17.91 -0.22
N THR A 57 8.50 17.57 -0.71
CA THR A 57 9.10 16.24 -0.63
C THR A 57 9.08 15.65 0.79
N ARG A 58 9.34 16.46 1.82
CA ARG A 58 9.31 16.01 3.21
C ARG A 58 7.92 15.56 3.65
N LEU A 59 6.87 16.27 3.23
CA LEU A 59 5.49 15.91 3.53
C LEU A 59 5.09 14.62 2.79
N LEU A 60 5.53 14.47 1.54
CA LEU A 60 5.36 13.25 0.75
C LEU A 60 5.98 12.03 1.44
N TYR A 61 7.23 12.14 1.91
CA TYR A 61 7.90 11.03 2.60
C TYR A 61 7.21 10.67 3.92
N ASN A 62 6.88 11.67 4.74
CA ASN A 62 6.19 11.44 6.01
C ASN A 62 4.82 10.77 5.79
N GLY A 63 4.04 11.26 4.82
CA GLY A 63 2.74 10.68 4.48
C GLY A 63 2.85 9.26 3.95
N SER A 64 3.87 8.98 3.12
CA SER A 64 4.12 7.63 2.59
C SER A 64 4.45 6.63 3.70
N LEU A 65 5.30 7.01 4.66
CA LEU A 65 5.65 6.16 5.80
C LEU A 65 4.46 5.89 6.72
N ASP A 66 3.70 6.94 7.07
CA ASP A 66 2.48 6.83 7.88
C ASP A 66 1.43 5.93 7.20
N ASN A 67 1.27 6.07 5.87
CA ASN A 67 0.37 5.22 5.11
C ASN A 67 0.79 3.74 5.15
N MET A 68 2.07 3.43 4.97
CA MET A 68 2.56 2.04 5.06
C MET A 68 2.32 1.45 6.45
N GLU A 69 2.56 2.21 7.51
CA GLU A 69 2.31 1.76 8.88
C GLU A 69 0.81 1.46 9.11
N LYS A 70 -0.08 2.34 8.63
CA LYS A 70 -1.53 2.16 8.73
C LYS A 70 -2.02 0.90 7.99
N VAL A 71 -1.52 0.66 6.79
CA VAL A 71 -1.84 -0.56 6.01
C VAL A 71 -1.44 -1.82 6.78
N LEU A 72 -0.23 -1.85 7.35
CA LEU A 72 0.22 -3.00 8.15
C LEU A 72 -0.58 -3.18 9.44
N LYS A 73 -0.98 -2.09 10.11
CA LYS A 73 -1.87 -2.14 11.27
C LYS A 73 -3.25 -2.69 10.90
N ALA A 74 -3.79 -2.32 9.73
CA ALA A 74 -5.08 -2.83 9.25
C ALA A 74 -5.03 -4.36 9.06
N PHE A 75 -3.96 -4.92 8.50
CA PHE A 75 -3.80 -6.38 8.40
C PHE A 75 -3.76 -7.07 9.76
N LYS A 76 -3.04 -6.49 10.74
CA LYS A 76 -3.00 -7.02 12.10
C LYS A 76 -4.36 -6.96 12.80
N GLN A 77 -5.14 -5.91 12.57
CA GLN A 77 -6.49 -5.77 13.13
C GLN A 77 -7.47 -6.73 12.47
N ALA A 78 -7.42 -6.89 11.15
CA ALA A 78 -8.25 -7.84 10.42
C ALA A 78 -8.09 -9.27 10.96
N LYS A 79 -6.86 -9.69 11.30
CA LYS A 79 -6.61 -10.99 11.96
C LYS A 79 -7.47 -11.20 13.22
N LYS A 80 -7.75 -10.15 13.99
CA LYS A 80 -8.59 -10.23 15.21
C LYS A 80 -10.08 -10.38 14.93
N LEU A 81 -10.55 -10.10 13.72
CA LEU A 81 -11.96 -10.23 13.32
C LEU A 81 -12.27 -11.64 12.77
N PHE A 82 -11.24 -12.37 12.35
CA PHE A 82 -11.37 -13.70 11.73
C PHE A 82 -10.87 -14.84 12.65
N LEU A 83 -10.56 -14.51 13.91
CA LEU A 83 -10.28 -15.44 15.01
C LEU A 83 -11.35 -15.25 16.08
#